data_AF-A0A362WYB9-F1
#
_entry.id   AF-A0A362WYB9-F1
#
_cell.length_a   1.000
_cell.length_b   1.000
_cell.length_c   1.000
_cell.angle_alpha   90.00
_cell.angle_beta   90.00
_cell.angle_gamma   90.00
#
_symmetry.space_group_name_H-M   'P 1'
#
loop_
_entity.id
_entity.type
_entity.pdbx_description
1 polymer ?
#
loop_
_entity_poly.entity_id
_entity_poly.type
_entity_poly.pdbx_seq_one_letter_code
_entity_poly.pdbx_strand_id
1 'polypeptide(L)'
;MVLNNIEKLLEKYENGETSLKEEQVLKHYFTKDNVAPHLEHYKPMFTYFLGNQQEQFTKDLPLKTKRTFNYKWLSVAAVAVIMLGVYFTPITDTNTCKENVVGTFCEPEEAFNEVSKQLAMISNHFNKGTSTVNYLNEVNKGTATLNYLNEIENSTGIIFKTNEY
;
A
#
# COMPACT_ATOMS: atom_id res chain seq x y z
N MET A 1 -11.31 -22.11 59.88
CA MET A 1 -10.41 -21.26 59.07
C MET A 1 -10.49 -21.53 57.56
N VAL A 2 -10.83 -22.75 57.09
CA VAL A 2 -10.98 -23.03 55.64
C VAL A 2 -12.31 -22.51 55.05
N LEU A 3 -13.38 -22.48 55.85
CA LEU A 3 -14.72 -22.06 55.41
C LEU A 3 -14.76 -20.58 54.97
N ASN A 4 -14.21 -19.67 55.78
CA ASN A 4 -14.17 -18.23 55.48
C ASN A 4 -13.44 -17.92 54.16
N ASN A 5 -12.49 -18.78 53.75
CA ASN A 5 -11.78 -18.59 52.50
C ASN A 5 -12.66 -18.95 51.29
N ILE A 6 -13.52 -19.96 51.39
CA ILE A 6 -14.45 -20.34 50.31
C ILE A 6 -15.55 -19.29 50.16
N GLU A 7 -16.09 -18.77 51.25
CA GLU A 7 -17.11 -17.70 51.21
C GLU A 7 -16.57 -16.43 50.56
N LYS A 8 -15.37 -16.00 50.93
CA LYS A 8 -14.69 -14.85 50.30
C LYS A 8 -14.39 -15.10 48.82
N LEU A 9 -14.07 -16.34 48.46
CA LEU A 9 -13.81 -16.71 47.07
C LEU A 9 -15.10 -16.74 46.24
N LEU A 10 -16.22 -17.11 46.87
CA LEU A 10 -17.53 -17.09 46.26
C LEU A 10 -18.04 -15.67 46.03
N GLU A 11 -17.85 -14.78 46.99
CA GLU A 11 -18.15 -13.34 46.84
C GLU A 11 -17.36 -12.74 45.66
N LYS A 12 -16.06 -13.07 45.54
CA LYS A 12 -15.26 -12.68 44.37
C LYS A 12 -15.78 -13.26 43.06
N TYR A 13 -16.24 -14.52 43.09
CA TYR A 13 -16.77 -15.20 41.91
C TYR A 13 -18.08 -14.55 41.43
N GLU A 14 -18.97 -14.20 42.36
CA GLU A 14 -20.19 -13.45 42.08
C GLU A 14 -19.90 -12.05 41.52
N ASN A 15 -18.80 -11.42 41.97
CA ASN A 15 -18.32 -10.15 41.44
C ASN A 15 -17.52 -10.28 40.12
N GLY A 16 -17.24 -11.50 39.64
CA GLY A 16 -16.46 -11.73 38.43
C GLY A 16 -14.96 -11.41 38.55
N GLU A 17 -14.42 -11.40 39.77
CA GLU A 17 -13.02 -11.03 40.06
C GLU A 17 -12.09 -12.25 40.26
N THR A 18 -12.59 -13.46 40.03
CA THR A 18 -11.82 -14.69 40.22
C THR A 18 -10.84 -14.97 39.09
N SER A 19 -9.68 -15.52 39.45
CA SER A 19 -8.74 -16.12 38.51
C SER A 19 -9.07 -17.59 38.22
N LEU A 20 -8.56 -18.13 37.11
CA LEU A 20 -8.75 -19.55 36.74
C LEU A 20 -8.29 -20.53 37.83
N LYS A 21 -7.27 -20.18 38.63
CA LYS A 21 -6.78 -21.01 39.74
C LYS A 21 -7.78 -21.01 40.91
N GLU A 22 -8.37 -19.87 41.20
CA GLU A 22 -9.38 -19.71 42.26
C GLU A 22 -10.67 -20.46 41.90
N GLU A 23 -11.10 -20.39 40.64
CA GLU A 23 -12.27 -21.15 40.16
C GLU A 23 -12.06 -22.67 40.20
N GLN A 24 -10.83 -23.14 39.97
CA GLN A 24 -10.50 -24.56 40.15
C GLN A 24 -10.67 -25.00 41.60
N VAL A 25 -10.33 -24.14 42.57
CA VAL A 25 -10.53 -24.41 44.00
C VAL A 25 -12.02 -24.47 44.33
N LEU A 26 -12.83 -23.52 43.84
CA LEU A 26 -14.29 -23.53 44.00
C LEU A 26 -14.89 -24.81 43.41
N LYS A 27 -14.54 -25.13 42.16
CA LYS A 27 -14.99 -26.35 41.47
C LYS A 27 -14.64 -27.60 42.27
N HIS A 28 -13.41 -27.70 42.77
CA HIS A 28 -12.97 -28.84 43.58
C HIS A 28 -13.73 -28.93 44.91
N TYR A 29 -14.01 -27.81 45.57
CA TYR A 29 -14.76 -27.79 46.82
C TYR A 29 -16.20 -28.28 46.62
N PHE A 30 -16.92 -27.75 45.62
CA PHE A 30 -18.32 -28.10 45.36
C PHE A 30 -18.51 -29.47 44.69
N THR A 31 -17.43 -30.08 44.19
CA THR A 31 -17.46 -31.47 43.69
C THR A 31 -17.42 -32.50 44.82
N LYS A 32 -17.03 -32.12 46.05
CA LYS A 32 -17.00 -33.02 47.20
C LYS A 32 -18.39 -33.30 47.75
N ASP A 33 -18.57 -34.46 48.38
CA ASP A 33 -19.83 -34.83 49.02
C ASP A 33 -20.14 -34.01 50.27
N ASN A 34 -19.11 -33.53 50.98
CA ASN A 34 -19.23 -32.76 52.20
C ASN A 34 -19.06 -31.25 51.94
N VAL A 35 -20.16 -30.59 51.59
CA VAL A 35 -20.27 -29.12 51.44
C VAL A 35 -21.06 -28.57 52.62
N ALA A 36 -20.69 -27.39 53.11
CA ALA A 36 -21.41 -26.74 54.20
C ALA A 36 -22.89 -26.50 53.83
N PRO A 37 -23.86 -26.73 54.76
CA PRO A 37 -25.29 -26.69 54.45
C PRO A 37 -25.77 -25.39 53.81
N HIS A 38 -25.20 -24.24 54.19
CA HIS A 38 -25.59 -22.93 53.64
C HIS A 38 -25.03 -22.66 52.24
N LEU A 39 -24.02 -23.42 51.80
CA LEU A 39 -23.41 -23.30 50.48
C LEU A 39 -23.91 -24.37 49.50
N GLU A 40 -24.73 -25.31 49.95
CA GLU A 40 -25.22 -26.42 49.16
C GLU A 40 -26.01 -25.96 47.92
N HIS A 41 -26.66 -24.79 47.99
CA HIS A 41 -27.37 -24.19 46.86
C HIS A 41 -26.46 -23.89 45.66
N TYR A 42 -25.17 -23.64 45.86
CA TYR A 42 -24.21 -23.37 44.78
C TYR A 42 -23.68 -24.64 44.10
N LYS A 43 -23.87 -25.82 44.71
CA LYS A 43 -23.42 -27.12 44.19
C LYS A 43 -23.80 -27.39 42.73
N PRO A 44 -25.06 -27.20 42.26
CA PRO A 44 -25.42 -27.41 40.87
C PRO A 44 -24.60 -26.56 39.88
N MET A 45 -24.20 -25.35 40.25
CA MET A 45 -23.45 -24.43 39.38
C MET A 45 -22.07 -25.00 38.99
N PHE A 46 -21.40 -25.67 39.93
CA PHE A 46 -20.06 -26.22 39.72
C PHE A 46 -20.07 -27.69 39.26
N THR A 47 -21.16 -28.42 39.51
CA THR A 47 -21.28 -29.85 39.18
C THR A 47 -21.93 -30.12 37.82
N TYR A 48 -22.73 -29.18 37.28
CA TYR A 48 -23.41 -29.34 35.98
C TYR A 48 -22.47 -29.74 34.84
N PHE A 49 -21.28 -29.14 34.78
CA PHE A 49 -20.30 -29.40 33.72
C PHE A 49 -19.47 -30.67 33.90
N LEU A 50 -19.69 -31.47 34.96
CA LEU A 50 -18.98 -32.74 35.15
C LEU A 50 -19.52 -33.85 34.26
N GLY A 51 -20.84 -33.87 33.99
CA GLY A 51 -21.47 -34.89 33.16
C GLY A 51 -21.17 -34.74 31.66
N ASN A 52 -21.10 -33.50 31.16
CA ASN A 52 -20.96 -33.21 29.73
C ASN A 52 -19.50 -32.95 29.30
N GLN A 53 -18.53 -32.95 30.22
CA GLN A 53 -17.11 -32.78 29.92
C GLN A 53 -16.53 -33.93 29.06
N GLN A 54 -17.26 -35.05 28.98
CA GLN A 54 -16.91 -36.21 28.17
C GLN A 54 -17.38 -36.11 26.71
N GLU A 55 -18.20 -35.12 26.36
CA GLU A 55 -18.53 -34.84 24.96
C GLU A 55 -17.35 -34.15 24.26
N GLN A 56 -16.28 -34.90 24.08
CA GLN A 56 -15.20 -34.48 23.19
C GLN A 56 -15.71 -34.65 21.76
N PHE A 57 -15.51 -33.62 20.94
CA PHE A 57 -15.76 -33.71 19.51
C PHE A 57 -14.76 -34.70 18.90
N THR A 58 -15.13 -35.98 18.85
CA THR A 58 -14.30 -37.10 18.34
C THR A 58 -14.37 -37.24 16.82
N LYS A 59 -15.09 -36.35 16.14
CA LYS A 59 -15.20 -36.39 14.69
C LYS A 59 -13.90 -35.92 14.08
N ASP A 60 -13.24 -36.81 13.34
CA ASP A 60 -12.11 -36.47 12.49
C ASP A 60 -12.53 -35.34 11.55
N LEU A 61 -12.01 -34.14 11.80
CA LEU A 61 -12.16 -33.03 10.90
C LEU A 61 -11.36 -33.36 9.63
N PRO A 62 -11.96 -33.36 8.43
CA PRO A 62 -11.22 -33.47 7.19
C PRO A 62 -10.49 -32.15 6.93
N LEU A 63 -9.45 -31.89 7.74
CA LEU A 63 -8.60 -30.73 7.61
C LEU A 63 -7.75 -30.93 6.35
N LYS A 64 -8.15 -30.25 5.26
CA LYS A 64 -7.28 -30.05 4.11
C LYS A 64 -6.12 -29.16 4.56
N THR A 65 -5.09 -29.78 5.11
CA THR A 65 -3.84 -29.08 5.44
C THR A 65 -3.27 -28.49 4.15
N LYS A 66 -2.95 -27.19 4.16
CA LYS A 66 -2.28 -26.56 3.02
C LYS A 66 -0.92 -27.23 2.88
N ARG A 67 -0.63 -27.77 1.69
CA ARG A 67 0.70 -28.28 1.36
C ARG A 67 1.72 -27.17 1.60
N THR A 68 2.53 -27.32 2.64
CA THR A 68 3.64 -26.40 2.89
C THR A 68 4.72 -26.73 1.88
N PHE A 69 4.88 -25.86 0.88
CA PHE A 69 6.00 -25.99 -0.02
C PHE A 69 7.28 -25.72 0.77
N ASN A 70 8.28 -26.59 0.66
CA ASN A 70 9.51 -26.46 1.45
C ASN A 70 10.42 -25.41 0.79
N TYR A 71 10.13 -24.13 1.03
CA TYR A 71 10.88 -22.99 0.52
C TYR A 71 12.38 -23.02 0.89
N LYS A 72 12.78 -23.83 1.88
CA LYS A 72 14.19 -24.06 2.21
C LYS A 72 14.96 -24.63 1.00
N TRP A 73 14.35 -25.55 0.25
CA TRP A 73 14.95 -26.12 -0.95
C TRP A 73 14.95 -25.13 -2.13
N LEU A 74 13.97 -24.22 -2.18
CA LEU A 74 13.94 -23.16 -3.19
C LEU A 74 15.09 -22.15 -3.00
N SER A 75 15.40 -21.82 -1.74
CA SER A 75 16.54 -20.94 -1.41
C SER A 75 17.88 -21.58 -1.79
N VAL A 76 18.05 -22.89 -1.53
CA VAL A 76 19.26 -23.63 -1.94
C VAL A 76 19.39 -23.69 -3.47
N ALA A 77 18.29 -23.95 -4.18
CA ALA A 77 18.28 -23.96 -5.64
C ALA A 77 18.66 -22.59 -6.24
N ALA A 78 18.17 -21.49 -5.66
CA ALA A 78 18.51 -20.14 -6.12
C ALA A 78 20.02 -19.85 -6.01
N VAL A 79 20.64 -20.22 -4.88
CA VAL A 79 22.10 -20.06 -4.69
C VAL A 79 22.89 -20.91 -5.67
N ALA A 80 22.47 -22.16 -5.91
CA ALA A 80 23.12 -23.02 -6.88
C ALA A 80 23.05 -22.46 -8.31
N VAL A 81 21.89 -21.91 -8.72
CA VAL A 81 21.72 -21.27 -10.04
C VAL A 81 22.62 -20.04 -10.19
N ILE A 82 22.73 -19.21 -9.15
CA ILE A 82 23.63 -18.04 -9.16
C ILE A 82 25.09 -18.49 -9.28
N MET A 83 25.52 -19.49 -8.51
CA MET A 83 26.89 -20.02 -8.59
C MET A 83 27.21 -20.61 -9.97
N LEU A 84 26.29 -21.37 -10.55
CA LEU A 84 26.45 -21.92 -11.91
C LEU A 84 26.48 -20.79 -12.94
N GLY A 85 25.63 -19.77 -12.79
CA GLY A 85 25.65 -18.58 -13.62
C GLY A 85 27.02 -17.90 -13.61
N VAL A 86 27.57 -17.63 -12.43
CA VAL A 86 28.91 -17.03 -12.27
C VAL A 86 30.01 -17.94 -12.81
N TYR A 87 29.91 -19.26 -12.62
CA TYR A 87 30.91 -20.23 -13.06
C TYR A 87 31.00 -20.35 -14.58
N PHE A 88 29.86 -20.33 -15.27
CA PHE A 88 29.80 -20.43 -16.73
C PHE A 88 29.90 -19.06 -17.44
N THR A 89 29.72 -17.94 -16.74
CA THR A 89 30.03 -16.62 -17.29
C THR A 89 31.55 -16.40 -17.25
N PRO A 90 32.22 -16.21 -18.39
CA PRO A 90 33.58 -15.71 -18.36
C PRO A 90 33.54 -14.30 -17.76
N ILE A 91 34.10 -14.12 -16.56
CA ILE A 91 34.34 -12.80 -15.98
C ILE A 91 35.44 -12.18 -16.84
N THR A 92 35.06 -11.54 -17.94
CA THR A 92 35.93 -10.62 -18.64
C THR A 92 35.97 -9.34 -17.83
N ASP A 93 37.12 -9.05 -17.23
CA ASP A 93 37.44 -7.71 -16.75
C ASP A 93 37.31 -6.73 -17.93
N THR A 94 36.17 -6.05 -18.02
CA THR A 94 36.07 -4.81 -18.79
C THR A 94 35.97 -3.68 -17.79
N ASN A 95 37.14 -3.24 -17.34
CA ASN A 95 37.38 -1.88 -16.88
C ASN A 95 36.99 -0.91 -18.00
N THR A 96 35.72 -0.51 -18.10
CA THR A 96 35.31 0.70 -18.82
C THR A 96 34.05 1.24 -18.16
N CYS A 97 34.16 2.43 -17.55
CA CYS A 97 33.08 3.27 -17.02
C CYS A 97 32.54 2.97 -15.61
N LYS A 98 33.34 3.28 -14.58
CA LYS A 98 32.86 3.84 -13.30
C LYS A 98 33.86 4.94 -12.92
N GLU A 99 33.46 6.17 -12.61
CA GLU A 99 32.92 6.54 -11.30
C GLU A 99 32.29 7.96 -11.43
N ASN A 100 31.00 8.11 -11.10
CA ASN A 100 30.29 9.40 -10.90
C ASN A 100 29.74 10.20 -12.11
N VAL A 101 29.00 9.60 -13.05
CA VAL A 101 28.05 10.38 -13.86
C VAL A 101 26.75 9.59 -14.06
N VAL A 102 25.63 10.19 -13.69
CA VAL A 102 24.28 9.74 -14.04
C VAL A 102 24.10 9.99 -15.54
N GLY A 103 24.70 9.15 -16.39
CA GLY A 103 24.77 9.41 -17.82
C GLY A 103 24.87 8.13 -18.67
N THR A 104 24.26 8.18 -19.85
CA THR A 104 24.21 7.07 -20.83
C THR A 104 25.52 6.88 -21.59
N PHE A 105 26.45 7.84 -21.52
CA PHE A 105 27.71 7.85 -22.26
C PHE A 105 28.91 7.94 -21.32
N CYS A 106 29.99 7.24 -21.65
CA CYS A 106 31.21 7.18 -20.85
C CYS A 106 32.22 8.26 -21.20
N GLU A 107 32.25 8.70 -22.45
CA GLU A 107 33.21 9.67 -22.96
C GLU A 107 32.55 11.06 -23.05
N PRO A 108 33.09 12.08 -22.38
CA PRO A 108 32.49 13.42 -22.36
C PRO A 108 32.33 14.05 -23.77
N GLU A 109 33.23 13.73 -24.70
CA GLU A 109 33.22 14.25 -26.06
C GLU A 109 32.03 13.71 -26.88
N GLU A 110 31.76 12.41 -26.79
CA GLU A 110 30.61 11.79 -27.47
C GLU A 110 29.27 12.32 -26.95
N ALA A 111 29.17 12.47 -25.62
CA ALA A 111 27.98 13.03 -24.98
C ALA A 111 27.69 14.46 -25.46
N PHE A 112 28.74 15.30 -25.54
CA PHE A 112 28.62 16.67 -26.01
C PHE A 112 28.22 16.73 -27.49
N ASN A 113 28.79 15.87 -28.33
CA ASN A 113 28.49 15.83 -29.77
C ASN A 113 27.02 15.46 -30.03
N GLU A 114 26.50 14.44 -29.36
CA GLU A 114 25.11 14.00 -29.54
C GLU A 114 24.11 15.05 -29.02
N VAL A 115 24.39 15.67 -27.86
CA VAL A 115 23.59 16.79 -27.35
C VAL A 115 23.59 17.97 -28.31
N SER A 116 24.77 18.35 -28.83
CA SER A 116 24.90 19.45 -29.80
C SER A 116 24.10 19.17 -31.08
N LYS A 117 24.13 17.93 -31.57
CA LYS A 117 23.34 17.49 -32.73
C LYS A 117 21.84 17.58 -32.47
N GLN A 118 21.37 17.13 -31.31
CA GLN A 118 19.96 17.20 -30.94
C GLN A 118 19.49 18.66 -30.76
N LEU A 119 20.29 19.50 -30.11
CA LEU A 119 20.01 20.94 -29.99
C LEU A 119 19.98 21.63 -31.36
N ALA A 120 20.86 21.25 -32.29
CA ALA A 120 20.83 21.75 -33.66
C ALA A 120 19.56 21.35 -34.41
N MET A 121 19.09 20.10 -34.25
CA MET A 121 17.80 19.66 -34.81
C MET A 121 16.63 20.45 -34.22
N ILE A 122 16.59 20.61 -32.90
CA ILE A 122 15.55 21.41 -32.21
C ILE A 122 15.58 22.86 -32.72
N SER A 123 16.74 23.48 -32.82
CA SER A 123 16.91 24.83 -33.36
C SER A 123 16.38 24.95 -34.79
N ASN A 124 16.68 23.97 -35.65
CA ASN A 124 16.17 23.95 -37.02
C ASN A 124 14.63 23.83 -37.06
N HIS A 125 14.04 22.97 -36.22
CA HIS A 125 12.59 22.84 -36.10
C HIS A 125 11.94 24.12 -35.55
N PHE A 126 12.56 24.75 -34.55
CA PHE A 126 12.09 26.01 -33.98
C PHE A 126 12.12 27.13 -35.01
N ASN A 127 13.24 27.31 -35.73
CA ASN A 127 13.36 28.33 -36.78
C ASN A 127 12.35 28.12 -37.93
N LYS A 128 12.08 26.86 -38.32
CA LYS A 128 11.01 26.53 -39.26
C LYS A 128 9.63 26.86 -38.69
N GLY A 129 9.38 26.58 -37.41
CA GLY A 129 8.14 26.95 -36.73
C GLY A 129 7.94 28.47 -36.71
N THR A 130 8.97 29.24 -36.35
CA THR A 130 8.96 30.71 -36.35
C THR A 130 8.68 31.28 -37.73
N SER A 131 9.25 30.71 -38.81
CA SER A 131 8.94 31.19 -40.17
C SER A 131 7.50 30.85 -40.59
N THR A 132 6.94 29.72 -40.15
CA THR A 132 5.53 29.38 -40.43
C THR A 132 4.52 30.27 -39.71
N VAL A 133 4.87 30.92 -38.59
CA VAL A 133 3.97 31.85 -37.88
C VAL A 133 4.10 33.30 -38.36
N ASN A 134 4.93 33.57 -39.38
CA ASN A 134 5.13 34.92 -39.92
C ASN A 134 3.83 35.53 -40.48
N TYR A 135 2.86 34.70 -40.92
CA TYR A 135 1.54 35.18 -41.33
C TYR A 135 0.76 35.85 -40.18
N LEU A 136 1.04 35.52 -38.91
CA LEU A 136 0.39 36.18 -37.77
C LEU A 136 0.75 37.67 -37.70
N ASN A 137 1.92 38.06 -38.21
CA ASN A 137 2.30 39.47 -38.34
C ASN A 137 1.44 40.19 -39.38
N GLU A 138 1.12 39.52 -40.50
CA GLU A 138 0.22 40.06 -41.52
C GLU A 138 -1.25 40.09 -41.04
N VAL A 139 -1.69 39.09 -40.27
CA VAL A 139 -2.99 39.11 -39.61
C VAL A 139 -3.10 40.30 -38.65
N ASN A 140 -2.07 40.60 -37.87
CA ASN A 140 -2.04 41.75 -36.97
C ASN A 140 -2.19 43.09 -37.73
N LYS A 141 -1.47 43.25 -38.86
CA LYS A 141 -1.66 44.40 -39.76
C LYS A 141 -3.09 44.50 -40.29
N GLY A 142 -3.67 43.37 -40.70
CA GLY A 142 -5.07 43.29 -41.13
C GLY A 142 -6.04 43.73 -40.03
N THR A 143 -5.87 43.25 -38.80
CA THR A 143 -6.66 43.67 -37.64
C THR A 143 -6.54 45.17 -37.36
N ALA A 144 -5.34 45.75 -37.52
CA ALA A 144 -5.15 47.20 -37.40
C ALA A 144 -5.94 47.97 -38.49
N THR A 145 -6.00 47.45 -39.72
CA THR A 145 -6.83 48.06 -40.78
C THR A 145 -8.34 47.98 -40.48
N LEU A 146 -8.80 46.90 -39.86
CA LEU A 146 -10.20 46.76 -39.44
C LEU A 146 -10.57 47.78 -38.36
N ASN A 147 -9.64 48.15 -37.47
CA ASN A 147 -9.89 49.21 -36.49
C ASN A 147 -10.15 50.57 -37.17
N TYR A 148 -9.42 50.90 -38.25
CA TYR A 148 -9.70 52.12 -39.02
C TYR A 148 -11.07 52.07 -39.70
N LEU A 149 -11.51 50.90 -40.18
CA LEU A 149 -12.86 50.75 -40.75
C LEU A 149 -13.94 50.98 -39.69
N ASN A 150 -13.74 50.47 -38.47
CA ASN A 150 -14.65 50.70 -37.35
C ASN A 150 -14.72 52.19 -36.95
N GLU A 151 -13.61 52.93 -37.01
CA GLU A 151 -13.60 54.39 -36.78
C GLU A 151 -14.36 55.14 -37.90
N ILE A 152 -14.23 54.71 -39.15
CA ILE A 152 -14.97 55.27 -40.29
C ILE A 152 -16.47 54.96 -40.17
N GLU A 153 -16.84 53.73 -39.81
CA GLU A 153 -18.24 53.35 -39.57
C GLU A 153 -18.88 54.20 -38.48
N ASN A 154 -18.19 54.38 -37.35
CA ASN A 154 -18.68 55.20 -36.25
C ASN A 154 -18.85 56.68 -36.66
N SER A 155 -17.84 57.24 -37.33
CA SER A 155 -17.91 58.64 -37.81
C SER A 155 -18.98 58.84 -38.88
N THR A 156 -19.16 57.89 -39.81
CA THR A 156 -20.24 57.95 -40.81
C THR A 156 -21.62 57.78 -40.18
N GLY A 157 -21.79 56.90 -39.19
CA GLY A 157 -23.03 56.77 -38.42
C GLY A 157 -23.42 58.06 -37.69
N ILE A 158 -22.43 58.78 -37.14
CA ILE A 158 -22.65 60.10 -36.51
C ILE A 158 -23.08 61.15 -37.56
N ILE A 159 -22.42 61.20 -38.71
CA ILE A 159 -22.67 62.22 -39.75
C ILE A 159 -24.00 61.97 -40.46
N PHE A 160 -24.30 60.72 -40.80
CA PHE A 160 -25.43 60.38 -41.66
C PHE A 160 -26.69 59.95 -40.91
N LYS A 161 -26.65 59.81 -39.56
CA LYS A 161 -27.76 59.30 -38.73
C LYS A 161 -28.56 58.23 -39.47
N THR A 162 -27.91 57.13 -39.78
CA THR A 162 -28.59 55.96 -40.32
C THR A 162 -29.50 55.40 -39.23
N ASN A 163 -30.77 55.82 -39.23
CA ASN A 163 -31.81 55.14 -38.47
C ASN A 163 -31.97 53.76 -39.11
N GLU A 164 -31.47 52.73 -38.42
CA GLU A 164 -31.87 51.35 -38.69
C GLU A 164 -33.41 51.27 -38.59
N TYR A 165 -34.03 50.75 -39.65
CA TYR A 165 -35.44 50.32 -39.65
C TYR A 165 -35.52 48.85 -39.27
#